data_AF-A0A3D1XBM6-F1
#
_entry.id   AF-A0A3D1XBM6-F1
#
_cell.length_a   1.000
_cell.length_b   1.000
_cell.length_c   1.000
_cell.angle_alpha   90.00
_cell.angle_beta   90.00
_cell.angle_gamma   90.00
#
_symmetry.space_group_name_H-M   'P 1'
#
loop_
_entity.id
_entity.type
_entity.pdbx_description
1 polymer ?
#
loop_
_entity_poly.entity_id
_entity_poly.type
_entity_poly.pdbx_seq_one_letter_code
_entity_poly.pdbx_strand_id
1 'polypeptide(L)'
;MNPTSACNMRCKGCWAAEYGHNQNLTFEEMDRVLTEAKELGTHACLFTGGEFAGGCVAGGRIYCHINAAGDVEPCVFIHYSGANIREKSFLECLQQPLFLEYRKGQPFNGNHLRPCPMLENPELLPQMVARSGAHSTDLEAPESVEHLCGKCKAYAACWRPEAEKLCDEEHCE
;
A
#
# COMPACT_ATOMS: atom_id res chain seq x y z
N MET A 1 12.23 2.22 -0.57
CA MET A 1 13.54 1.85 -1.15
C MET A 1 13.68 0.34 -1.06
N ASN A 2 14.15 -0.30 -2.13
CA ASN A 2 14.42 -1.74 -2.17
C ASN A 2 15.95 -1.92 -2.21
N PRO A 3 16.61 -2.21 -1.08
CA PRO A 3 18.07 -2.18 -0.99
C PRO A 3 18.74 -3.38 -1.66
N THR A 4 17.98 -4.43 -1.96
CA THR A 4 18.48 -5.67 -2.56
C THR A 4 17.42 -6.31 -3.44
N SER A 5 17.85 -6.87 -4.58
CA SER A 5 17.10 -7.90 -5.32
C SER A 5 17.54 -9.31 -4.92
N ALA A 6 18.66 -9.46 -4.21
CA ALA A 6 19.20 -10.70 -3.68
C ALA A 6 18.66 -11.05 -2.28
N CYS A 7 17.40 -10.70 -2.01
CA CYS A 7 16.75 -11.13 -0.77
C CYS A 7 16.91 -12.64 -0.61
N ASN A 8 17.37 -13.10 0.56
CA ASN A 8 17.49 -14.52 0.85
C ASN A 8 16.14 -15.19 1.06
N MET A 9 15.07 -14.39 1.14
CA MET A 9 13.69 -14.83 1.04
C MET A 9 13.37 -15.14 -0.42
N ARG A 10 12.69 -16.27 -0.67
CA ARG A 10 12.31 -16.72 -2.01
C ARG A 10 10.83 -16.48 -2.27
N CYS A 11 10.32 -15.34 -1.79
CA CYS A 11 8.93 -14.93 -1.97
C CYS A 11 8.59 -14.97 -3.47
N LYS A 12 7.83 -15.96 -3.94
CA LYS A 12 7.40 -15.96 -5.35
C LYS A 12 6.42 -14.78 -5.53
N GLY A 13 6.38 -14.20 -6.73
CA GLY A 13 5.66 -12.94 -7.00
C GLY A 13 6.31 -11.68 -6.46
N CYS A 14 7.44 -11.79 -5.77
CA CYS A 14 8.27 -10.62 -5.46
C CYS A 14 8.88 -10.09 -6.76
N TRP A 15 8.41 -8.94 -7.23
CA TRP A 15 8.99 -8.24 -8.38
C TRP A 15 10.50 -7.99 -8.21
N ALA A 16 10.97 -7.78 -6.97
CA ALA A 16 12.40 -7.63 -6.72
C ALA A 16 13.19 -8.92 -7.04
N ALA A 17 12.60 -10.11 -6.90
CA ALA A 17 13.24 -11.38 -7.27
C ALA A 17 13.32 -11.58 -8.79
N GLU A 18 12.42 -10.98 -9.58
CA GLU A 18 12.48 -11.01 -11.05
C GLU A 18 13.70 -10.29 -11.63
N TYR A 19 14.39 -9.49 -10.82
CA TYR A 19 15.62 -8.80 -11.18
C TYR A 19 16.89 -9.67 -11.16
N GLY A 20 16.71 -10.99 -11.08
CA GLY A 20 17.79 -11.96 -11.22
C GLY A 20 18.75 -11.98 -10.03
N HIS A 21 18.39 -11.42 -8.87
CA HIS A 21 19.19 -11.44 -7.63
C HIS A 21 20.60 -10.84 -7.74
N ASN A 22 20.84 -9.97 -8.72
CA ASN A 22 22.17 -9.45 -9.03
C ASN A 22 22.41 -8.00 -8.57
N GLN A 23 21.41 -7.35 -7.96
CA GLN A 23 21.43 -5.93 -7.66
C GLN A 23 21.35 -5.74 -6.15
N ASN A 24 22.37 -5.09 -5.58
CA ASN A 24 22.45 -4.80 -4.16
C ASN A 24 23.04 -3.41 -4.00
N LEU A 25 22.41 -2.59 -3.16
CA LEU A 25 23.07 -1.42 -2.63
C LEU A 25 24.08 -1.88 -1.57
N THR A 26 25.30 -1.41 -1.68
CA THR A 26 26.30 -1.58 -0.64
C THR A 26 25.90 -0.80 0.62
N PHE A 27 26.48 -1.17 1.76
CA PHE A 27 26.30 -0.41 2.99
C PHE A 27 26.71 1.06 2.80
N GLU A 28 27.82 1.32 2.11
CA GLU A 28 28.31 2.67 1.83
C GLU A 28 27.34 3.47 0.97
N GLU A 29 26.70 2.85 -0.03
CA GLU A 29 25.68 3.50 -0.84
C GLU A 29 24.43 3.81 -0.03
N MET A 30 23.98 2.88 0.82
CA MET A 30 22.84 3.11 1.70
C MET A 30 23.12 4.20 2.73
N ASP A 31 24.27 4.14 3.40
CA ASP A 31 24.71 5.13 4.39
C ASP A 31 24.83 6.51 3.76
N ARG A 32 25.44 6.60 2.58
CA ARG A 32 25.52 7.84 1.81
C ARG A 32 24.13 8.35 1.44
N VAL A 33 23.27 7.54 0.83
CA VAL A 33 21.92 7.98 0.40
C VAL A 33 21.08 8.43 1.60
N LEU A 34 21.15 7.72 2.74
CA LEU A 34 20.43 8.11 3.95
C LEU A 34 21.03 9.38 4.60
N THR A 35 22.34 9.55 4.54
CA THR A 35 23.03 10.75 5.03
C THR A 35 22.71 11.97 4.16
N GLU A 36 22.82 11.84 2.84
CA GLU A 36 22.44 12.89 1.87
C GLU A 36 20.95 13.24 2.01
N ALA A 37 20.09 12.23 2.13
CA ALA A 37 18.66 12.43 2.36
C ALA A 37 18.43 13.23 3.65
N LYS A 38 19.10 12.88 4.75
CA LYS A 38 19.04 13.60 6.03
C LYS A 38 19.56 15.03 5.91
N GLU A 39 20.70 15.26 5.25
CA GLU A 39 21.29 16.59 5.05
C GLU A 39 20.39 17.51 4.22
N LEU A 40 19.69 16.95 3.24
CA LEU A 40 18.66 17.66 2.45
C LEU A 40 17.33 17.85 3.20
N GLY A 41 17.18 17.30 4.41
CA GLY A 41 15.96 17.42 5.20
C GLY A 41 14.88 16.39 4.85
N THR A 42 15.24 15.23 4.31
CA THR A 42 14.32 14.08 4.19
C THR A 42 14.13 13.47 5.58
N HIS A 43 12.88 13.42 6.04
CA HIS A 43 12.55 13.01 7.41
C HIS A 43 12.18 11.51 7.53
N ALA A 44 11.90 10.83 6.42
CA ALA A 44 11.55 9.41 6.42
C ALA A 44 11.93 8.74 5.08
N CYS A 45 12.51 7.53 5.17
CA CYS A 45 12.72 6.64 4.04
C CYS A 45 12.01 5.31 4.33
N LEU A 46 10.98 4.99 3.55
CA LEU A 46 10.20 3.77 3.75
C LEU A 46 10.84 2.58 3.01
N PHE A 47 11.11 1.50 3.73
CA PHE A 47 11.55 0.20 3.19
C PHE A 47 10.39 -0.77 3.35
N THR A 48 9.77 -1.19 2.24
CA THR A 48 8.54 -1.98 2.28
C THR A 48 8.80 -3.43 1.85
N GLY A 49 8.48 -4.38 2.72
CA GLY A 49 8.19 -5.78 2.39
C GLY A 49 6.88 -6.18 3.07
N GLY A 50 5.93 -6.77 2.32
CA GLY A 50 4.55 -7.00 2.81
C GLY A 50 4.48 -7.85 4.08
N GLU A 51 5.33 -8.87 4.19
CA GLU A 51 5.43 -9.77 5.33
C GLU A 51 5.90 -9.05 6.61
N PHE A 52 7.01 -8.29 6.53
CA PHE A 52 7.57 -7.59 7.69
C PHE A 52 6.80 -6.33 8.10
N ALA A 53 6.02 -5.74 7.19
CA ALA A 53 5.17 -4.59 7.49
C ALA A 53 3.82 -4.96 8.15
N GLY A 54 3.51 -6.27 8.27
CA GLY A 54 2.21 -6.75 8.74
C GLY A 54 1.08 -6.37 7.78
N GLY A 55 1.33 -6.51 6.48
CA GLY A 55 0.40 -6.23 5.40
C GLY A 55 0.35 -4.76 4.97
N CYS A 56 -0.86 -4.28 4.68
CA CYS A 56 -1.08 -2.92 4.17
C CYS A 56 -0.73 -1.85 5.22
N VAL A 57 0.00 -0.82 4.80
CA VAL A 57 0.47 0.29 5.64
C VAL A 57 -0.37 1.58 5.50
N ALA A 58 -1.35 1.56 4.60
CA ALA A 58 -2.22 2.68 4.22
C ALA A 58 -3.29 2.99 5.28
N GLY A 59 -4.09 4.03 5.04
CA GLY A 59 -5.25 4.39 5.86
C GLY A 59 -4.87 5.07 7.17
N GLY A 60 -3.73 5.75 7.21
CA GLY A 60 -3.25 6.48 8.38
C GLY A 60 -2.75 5.58 9.52
N ARG A 61 -2.44 4.30 9.26
CA ARG A 61 -1.74 3.41 10.20
C ARG A 61 -0.26 3.75 10.29
N ILE A 62 0.40 3.83 9.13
CA ILE A 62 1.81 4.27 9.02
C ILE A 62 1.90 5.50 8.10
N TYR A 63 1.10 5.54 7.04
CA TYR A 63 1.05 6.69 6.14
C TYR A 63 -0.37 6.97 5.63
N CYS A 64 -0.54 8.20 5.14
CA CYS A 64 -1.65 8.63 4.30
C CYS A 64 -1.09 9.61 3.26
N HIS A 65 -1.84 9.87 2.20
CA HIS A 65 -1.50 10.84 1.18
C HIS A 65 -2.42 12.06 1.33
N ILE A 66 -1.88 13.27 1.16
CA ILE A 66 -2.70 14.49 1.06
C ILE A 66 -2.40 15.11 -0.29
N ASN A 67 -3.39 15.16 -1.18
CA ASN A 67 -3.21 15.70 -2.52
C ASN A 67 -3.17 17.25 -2.50
N ALA A 68 -2.88 17.87 -3.65
CA ALA A 68 -2.82 19.34 -3.77
C ALA A 68 -4.18 20.03 -3.59
N ALA A 69 -5.30 19.31 -3.76
CA ALA A 69 -6.64 19.78 -3.44
C ALA A 69 -7.00 19.66 -1.94
N GLY A 70 -6.09 19.11 -1.12
CA GLY A 70 -6.25 18.98 0.32
C GLY A 70 -6.97 17.70 0.75
N ASP A 71 -7.32 16.80 -0.16
CA ASP A 71 -8.01 15.57 0.18
C ASP A 71 -7.04 14.60 0.87
N VAL A 72 -7.48 14.03 1.98
CA VAL A 72 -6.68 13.10 2.79
C VAL A 72 -7.03 11.67 2.39
N GLU A 73 -6.18 11.06 1.59
CA GLU A 73 -6.35 9.77 0.93
C GLU A 73 -5.58 8.66 1.66
N PRO A 74 -6.06 7.40 1.63
CA PRO A 74 -5.42 6.32 2.38
C PRO A 74 -4.04 5.95 1.81
N CYS A 75 -3.82 6.12 0.50
CA CYS A 75 -2.66 5.69 -0.25
C CYS A 75 -2.50 6.58 -1.49
N VAL A 76 -1.26 6.80 -1.94
CA VAL A 76 -0.96 7.56 -3.17
C VAL A 76 -1.53 6.92 -4.45
N PHE A 77 -1.93 5.65 -4.39
CA PHE A 77 -2.56 4.92 -5.50
C PHE A 77 -4.09 4.79 -5.35
N ILE A 78 -4.68 5.32 -4.28
CA ILE A 78 -6.11 5.18 -3.96
C ILE A 78 -6.67 6.57 -3.69
N HIS A 79 -7.06 7.25 -4.77
CA HIS A 79 -7.61 8.61 -4.76
C HIS A 79 -9.11 8.60 -4.40
N TYR A 80 -9.41 8.23 -3.15
CA TYR A 80 -10.74 8.34 -2.58
C TYR A 80 -10.65 8.92 -1.16
N SER A 81 -11.51 9.88 -0.86
CA SER A 81 -11.57 10.50 0.45
C SER A 81 -12.97 11.00 0.80
N GLY A 82 -13.22 11.18 2.10
CA GLY A 82 -14.35 11.95 2.63
C GLY A 82 -13.91 13.10 3.53
N ALA A 83 -12.62 13.44 3.51
CA ALA A 83 -12.02 14.45 4.37
C ALA A 83 -11.02 15.33 3.62
N ASN A 84 -11.19 16.64 3.79
CA ASN A 84 -10.29 17.64 3.25
C ASN A 84 -9.64 18.44 4.39
N ILE A 85 -8.32 18.57 4.34
CA ILE A 85 -7.51 19.23 5.38
C ILE A 85 -7.77 20.74 5.48
N ARG A 86 -8.43 21.34 4.48
CA ARG A 86 -8.83 22.75 4.49
C ARG A 86 -10.11 22.99 5.30
N GLU A 87 -10.88 21.93 5.56
CA GLU A 87 -12.18 21.99 6.24
C GLU A 87 -12.13 21.39 7.64
N LYS A 88 -11.26 20.40 7.84
CA LYS A 88 -11.15 19.61 9.07
C LYS A 88 -9.72 19.65 9.58
N SER A 89 -9.53 19.51 10.90
CA SER A 89 -8.20 19.28 11.46
C SER A 89 -7.60 17.97 10.95
N PHE A 90 -6.28 17.84 11.00
CA PHE A 90 -5.63 16.59 10.59
C PHE A 90 -6.09 15.39 11.43
N LEU A 91 -6.34 15.60 12.73
CA LEU A 91 -6.88 14.55 13.61
C LEU A 91 -8.26 14.07 13.14
N GLU A 92 -9.16 14.98 12.78
CA GLU A 92 -10.47 14.64 12.23
C GLU A 92 -10.35 13.93 10.87
N CYS A 93 -9.40 14.35 10.03
CA CYS A 93 -9.11 13.65 8.77
C CYS A 93 -8.62 12.21 9.00
N LEU A 94 -7.74 12.00 10.00
CA LEU A 94 -7.29 10.67 10.40
C LEU A 94 -8.40 9.80 11.03
N GLN A 95 -9.50 10.41 11.45
CA GLN A 95 -10.69 9.75 12.00
C GLN A 95 -11.80 9.58 10.95
N GLN A 96 -11.56 9.94 9.69
CA GLN A 96 -12.57 9.83 8.64
C GLN A 96 -13.08 8.39 8.49
N PRO A 97 -14.36 8.18 8.09
CA PRO A 97 -14.96 6.85 8.00
C PRO A 97 -14.15 5.86 7.14
N LEU A 98 -13.55 6.31 6.04
CA LEU A 98 -12.72 5.46 5.20
C LEU A 98 -11.50 4.91 5.96
N PHE A 99 -10.83 5.72 6.79
CA PHE A 99 -9.66 5.27 7.55
C PHE A 99 -10.05 4.32 8.68
N LEU A 100 -11.25 4.49 9.25
CA LEU A 100 -11.82 3.52 10.20
C LEU A 100 -12.10 2.17 9.53
N GLU A 101 -12.60 2.18 8.29
CA GLU A 101 -12.78 0.95 7.50
C GLU A 101 -11.43 0.27 7.22
N TYR A 102 -10.37 1.04 6.90
CA TYR A 102 -9.01 0.49 6.77
C TYR A 102 -8.53 -0.16 8.07
N ARG A 103 -8.66 0.52 9.22
CA ARG A 103 -8.24 -0.02 10.52
C ARG A 103 -9.00 -1.29 10.90
N LYS A 104 -10.30 -1.34 10.59
CA LYS A 104 -11.16 -2.52 10.83
C LYS A 104 -10.76 -3.69 9.93
N GLY A 105 -10.41 -3.39 8.68
CA GLY A 105 -10.09 -4.40 7.69
C GLY A 105 -8.65 -4.88 7.72
N GLN A 106 -7.72 -4.19 8.38
CA GLN A 106 -6.31 -4.60 8.44
C GLN A 106 -6.05 -5.68 9.52
N PRO A 107 -5.32 -6.76 9.20
CA PRO A 107 -4.84 -7.14 7.86
C PRO A 107 -6.00 -7.60 6.96
N PHE A 108 -6.02 -7.12 5.71
CA PHE A 108 -7.11 -7.41 4.75
C PHE A 108 -7.16 -8.86 4.28
N ASN A 109 -6.05 -9.57 4.45
CA ASN A 109 -5.90 -10.98 4.12
C ASN A 109 -4.91 -11.59 5.13
N GLY A 110 -5.21 -12.80 5.62
CA GLY A 110 -4.28 -13.55 6.46
C GLY A 110 -3.00 -13.96 5.70
N ASN A 111 -3.05 -13.95 4.37
CA ASN A 111 -1.88 -14.07 3.52
C ASN A 111 -1.30 -12.68 3.21
N HIS A 112 -0.19 -12.32 3.87
CA HIS A 112 0.47 -11.02 3.69
C HIS A 112 1.12 -10.82 2.30
N LEU A 113 1.15 -11.83 1.43
CA LEU A 113 1.47 -11.70 0.00
C LEU A 113 0.30 -11.12 -0.82
N ARG A 114 -0.86 -10.94 -0.19
CA ARG A 114 -2.07 -10.34 -0.76
C ARG A 114 -2.59 -9.20 0.13
N PRO A 115 -1.77 -8.19 0.45
CA PRO A 115 -2.12 -7.23 1.50
C PRO A 115 -3.05 -6.11 1.04
N CYS A 116 -3.13 -5.83 -0.27
CA CYS A 116 -3.79 -4.62 -0.77
C CYS A 116 -5.31 -4.84 -0.95
N PRO A 117 -6.17 -3.95 -0.43
CA PRO A 117 -7.62 -4.02 -0.64
C PRO A 117 -8.05 -3.56 -2.04
N MET A 118 -7.12 -3.07 -2.88
CA MET A 118 -7.36 -2.68 -4.27
C MET A 118 -6.82 -3.73 -5.25
N LEU A 119 -5.57 -4.19 -5.05
CA LEU A 119 -4.88 -5.06 -6.01
C LEU A 119 -5.23 -6.54 -5.82
N GLU A 120 -4.97 -7.12 -4.65
CA GLU A 120 -5.12 -8.58 -4.45
C GLU A 120 -6.48 -9.00 -3.84
N ASN A 121 -7.21 -8.04 -3.28
CA ASN A 121 -8.55 -8.22 -2.71
C ASN A 121 -9.52 -7.16 -3.27
N PRO A 122 -9.71 -7.07 -4.61
CA PRO A 122 -10.39 -5.97 -5.30
C PRO A 122 -11.88 -5.81 -4.93
N GLU A 123 -12.46 -6.75 -4.19
CA GLU A 123 -13.79 -6.65 -3.62
C GLU A 123 -13.88 -5.78 -2.36
N LEU A 124 -12.77 -5.56 -1.64
CA LEU A 124 -12.78 -4.90 -0.34
C LEU A 124 -12.87 -3.38 -0.45
N LEU A 125 -12.02 -2.75 -1.28
CA LEU A 125 -12.01 -1.30 -1.44
C LEU A 125 -13.37 -0.73 -1.87
N PRO A 126 -14.09 -1.30 -2.87
CA PRO A 126 -15.42 -0.81 -3.24
C PRO A 126 -16.41 -0.82 -2.08
N GLN A 127 -16.39 -1.88 -1.26
CA GLN A 127 -17.27 -1.97 -0.10
C GLN A 127 -16.91 -0.95 0.98
N MET A 128 -15.62 -0.71 1.22
CA MET A 128 -15.17 0.30 2.17
C MET A 128 -15.56 1.71 1.72
N VAL A 129 -15.35 2.04 0.44
CA VAL A 129 -15.76 3.31 -0.16
C VAL A 129 -17.28 3.51 -0.03
N ALA A 130 -18.08 2.50 -0.37
CA ALA A 130 -19.53 2.55 -0.22
C ALA A 130 -19.99 2.76 1.24
N ARG A 131 -19.39 2.04 2.22
CA ARG A 131 -19.74 2.18 3.65
C ARG A 131 -19.30 3.51 4.25
N SER A 132 -18.17 4.04 3.79
CA SER A 132 -17.60 5.30 4.29
C SER A 132 -18.23 6.54 3.66
N GLY A 133 -18.86 6.41 2.49
CA GLY A 133 -19.32 7.55 1.70
C GLY A 133 -18.19 8.35 1.06
N ALA A 134 -16.97 7.78 0.98
CA ALA A 134 -15.86 8.40 0.27
C ALA A 134 -16.18 8.51 -1.23
N HIS A 135 -15.60 9.51 -1.89
CA HIS A 135 -15.75 9.73 -3.34
C HIS A 135 -14.37 9.86 -3.98
N SER A 136 -14.32 9.74 -5.31
CA SER A 136 -13.07 9.90 -6.05
C SER A 136 -12.54 11.32 -5.89
N THR A 137 -11.24 11.43 -5.61
CA THR A 137 -10.50 12.68 -5.43
C THR A 137 -9.38 12.83 -6.46
N ASP A 138 -9.41 12.00 -7.51
CA ASP A 138 -8.51 12.15 -8.66
C ASP A 138 -8.89 13.41 -9.45
N LEU A 139 -7.91 14.30 -9.63
CA LEU A 139 -8.10 15.62 -10.24
C LEU A 139 -8.12 15.57 -11.77
N GLU A 140 -7.56 14.53 -12.37
CA GLU A 140 -7.40 14.42 -13.83
C GLU A 140 -8.32 13.38 -14.44
N ALA A 141 -8.45 12.23 -13.78
CA ALA A 141 -9.17 11.07 -14.28
C ALA A 141 -10.07 10.45 -13.20
N PRO A 142 -11.09 11.18 -12.71
CA PRO A 142 -12.02 10.64 -11.72
C PRO A 142 -12.69 9.38 -12.26
N GLU A 143 -12.59 8.29 -11.50
CA GLU A 143 -13.22 7.02 -11.83
C GLU A 143 -13.95 6.44 -10.61
N SER A 144 -14.95 5.62 -10.86
CA SER A 144 -15.61 4.85 -9.79
C SER A 144 -14.64 3.81 -9.21
N VAL A 145 -14.80 3.51 -7.93
CA VAL A 145 -14.00 2.48 -7.24
C VAL A 145 -14.18 1.09 -7.87
N GLU A 146 -15.36 0.81 -8.43
CA GLU A 146 -15.67 -0.43 -9.14
C GLU A 146 -14.86 -0.56 -10.44
N HIS A 147 -14.70 0.55 -11.18
CA HIS A 147 -13.90 0.58 -12.40
C HIS A 147 -12.42 0.40 -12.08
N LEU A 148 -11.90 1.12 -11.08
CA LEU A 148 -10.52 0.97 -10.62
C LEU A 148 -10.21 -0.48 -10.24
N CYS A 149 -10.98 -1.06 -9.31
CA CYS A 149 -10.76 -2.42 -8.83
C CYS A 149 -11.09 -3.47 -9.91
N GLY A 150 -11.97 -3.15 -10.86
CA GLY A 150 -12.26 -3.97 -12.03
C GLY A 150 -11.01 -4.28 -12.85
N LYS A 151 -10.11 -3.31 -13.01
CA LYS A 151 -8.80 -3.48 -13.71
C LYS A 151 -7.88 -4.47 -12.99
N CYS A 152 -8.04 -4.65 -11.68
CA CYS A 152 -7.17 -5.51 -10.86
C CYS A 152 -7.64 -6.97 -10.79
N LYS A 153 -8.88 -7.28 -11.18
CA LYS A 153 -9.47 -8.63 -11.02
C LYS A 153 -8.67 -9.74 -11.72
N ALA A 154 -8.19 -9.47 -12.95
CA ALA A 154 -7.41 -10.44 -13.71
C ALA A 154 -6.06 -10.74 -13.02
N TYR A 155 -5.39 -9.69 -12.54
CA TYR A 155 -4.15 -9.82 -11.76
C TYR A 155 -4.40 -10.60 -10.47
N ALA A 156 -5.40 -10.23 -9.67
CA ALA A 156 -5.73 -10.91 -8.41
C ALA A 156 -6.03 -12.41 -8.62
N ALA A 157 -6.78 -12.75 -9.67
CA ALA A 157 -7.12 -14.13 -10.01
C ALA A 157 -5.90 -14.94 -10.47
N CYS A 158 -4.98 -14.31 -11.20
CA CYS A 158 -3.74 -14.93 -11.65
C CYS A 158 -2.76 -15.16 -10.48
N TRP A 159 -2.68 -14.18 -9.57
CA TRP A 159 -1.75 -14.20 -8.44
C TRP A 159 -2.18 -15.14 -7.31
N ARG A 160 -3.48 -15.20 -7.03
CA ARG A 160 -4.05 -15.94 -5.88
C ARG A 160 -3.54 -17.38 -5.73
N PRO A 161 -3.53 -18.25 -6.76
CA PRO A 161 -3.09 -19.64 -6.59
C PRO A 161 -1.64 -19.77 -6.16
N GLU A 162 -0.76 -18.92 -6.70
CA GLU A 162 0.66 -18.95 -6.33
C GLU A 162 0.86 -18.39 -4.90
N ALA A 163 0.14 -17.32 -4.55
CA ALA A 163 0.16 -16.77 -3.21
C ALA A 163 -0.35 -17.77 -2.15
N GLU A 164 -1.42 -18.52 -2.43
CA GLU A 164 -1.96 -19.55 -1.53
C GLU A 164 -0.96 -20.69 -1.35
N LYS A 165 -0.40 -21.20 -2.45
CA LYS A 165 0.64 -22.23 -2.42
C LYS A 165 1.84 -21.82 -1.56
N LEU A 166 2.33 -20.60 -1.71
CA LEU A 166 3.44 -20.07 -0.92
C LEU A 166 3.12 -19.99 0.57
N CYS A 167 1.91 -19.58 0.89
CA CYS A 167 1.48 -19.37 2.27
C CYS A 167 1.36 -20.68 3.04
N ASP A 168 0.89 -21.73 2.37
CA ASP A 168 0.86 -23.11 2.89
C ASP A 168 2.28 -23.70 3.04
N GLU A 169 3.21 -23.36 2.14
CA GLU A 169 4.61 -23.81 2.18
C GLU A 169 5.41 -23.17 3.33
N GLU A 170 5.19 -21.89 3.63
CA GLU A 170 6.03 -21.10 4.55
C GLU A 170 5.42 -20.84 5.94
N HIS A 171 4.21 -21.35 6.23
CA HIS A 171 3.43 -21.06 7.45
C HIS A 171 3.23 -19.55 7.66
N CYS A 172 2.32 -18.94 6.91
CA CYS A 172 1.86 -17.58 7.21
C CYS A 172 1.18 -17.55 8.60
N GLU A 173 1.90 -17.09 9.63
CA GLU A 173 1.33 -16.67 10.92
C GLU A 173 1.11 -15.15 10.97
#